data_AF-A0A1Y3NKJ7-F1
#
_entry.id   AF-A0A1Y3NKJ7-F1
#
_cell.length_a   1.000
_cell.length_b   1.000
_cell.length_c   1.000
_cell.angle_alpha   90.00
_cell.angle_beta   90.00
_cell.angle_gamma   90.00
#
_symmetry.space_group_name_H-M   'P 1'
#
loop_
_entity.id
_entity.type
_entity.pdbx_description
1 polymer ?
#
loop_
_entity_poly.entity_id
_entity_poly.type
_entity_poly.pdbx_seq_one_letter_code
_entity_poly.pdbx_strand_id
1 'polypeptide(L)'
;MLKKIEKIDDTGQTVLHHAAADGNLEQLQEFLKYGANVNATDYAGWTPLHEACLSGHYKCAEELLLHGADLNIPGPDGDYPIHEASYNGHAKVRS
;
A
#
# COMPACT_ATOMS: atom_id res chain seq x y z
N MET A 1 2.04 16.67 15.00
CA MET A 1 2.13 16.21 13.60
C MET A 1 2.00 14.70 13.46
N LEU A 2 2.60 13.86 14.33
CA LEU A 2 2.51 12.39 14.24
C LEU A 2 1.08 11.79 14.35
N LYS A 3 0.16 12.40 15.13
CA LYS A 3 -1.20 11.83 15.32
C LYS A 3 -2.08 11.77 14.06
N LYS A 4 -1.73 12.46 12.97
CA LYS A 4 -2.59 12.52 11.76
C LYS A 4 -2.24 11.44 10.73
N ILE A 5 -0.98 11.05 10.65
CA ILE A 5 -0.48 10.05 9.68
C ILE A 5 -0.89 8.61 10.01
N GLU A 6 -1.11 8.32 11.30
CA GLU A 6 -1.64 7.03 11.75
C GLU A 6 -3.16 7.04 11.95
N LYS A 7 -3.83 8.15 11.62
CA LYS A 7 -5.29 8.19 11.73
C LYS A 7 -5.87 7.23 10.69
N ILE A 8 -6.69 6.32 11.17
CA ILE A 8 -7.51 5.42 10.36
C ILE A 8 -8.92 5.99 10.20
N ASP A 9 -9.57 5.64 9.09
CA ASP A 9 -11.00 5.86 8.88
C ASP A 9 -11.84 4.70 9.44
N ASP A 10 -13.13 4.67 9.09
CA ASP A 10 -14.08 3.67 9.58
C ASP A 10 -13.81 2.25 9.03
N THR A 11 -12.97 2.10 7.99
CA THR A 11 -12.55 0.80 7.44
C THR A 11 -11.15 0.38 7.92
N GLY A 12 -10.50 1.21 8.73
CA GLY A 12 -9.15 0.95 9.22
C GLY A 12 -8.06 1.45 8.28
N GLN A 13 -8.42 2.15 7.19
CA GLN A 13 -7.46 2.62 6.20
C GLN A 13 -6.75 3.88 6.68
N THR A 14 -5.42 3.88 6.55
CA THR A 14 -4.55 5.04 6.82
C THR A 14 -4.43 5.95 5.61
N VAL A 15 -3.83 7.13 5.79
CA VAL A 15 -3.50 8.02 4.67
C VAL A 15 -2.63 7.36 3.57
N LEU A 16 -1.79 6.38 3.93
CA LEU A 16 -1.03 5.59 2.95
C LEU A 16 -1.90 4.68 2.07
N HIS A 17 -2.99 4.10 2.59
CA HIS A 17 -3.89 3.27 1.80
C HIS A 17 -4.53 4.13 0.70
N HIS A 18 -5.09 5.28 1.10
CA HIS A 18 -5.68 6.24 0.17
C HIS A 18 -4.69 6.76 -0.87
N ALA A 19 -3.48 7.17 -0.46
CA ALA A 19 -2.46 7.64 -1.40
C ALA A 19 -2.00 6.55 -2.38
N ALA A 20 -1.89 5.30 -1.93
CA ALA A 20 -1.55 4.15 -2.76
C ALA A 20 -2.66 3.79 -3.74
N ALA A 21 -3.92 3.77 -3.29
CA ALA A 21 -5.10 3.49 -4.10
C ALA A 21 -5.36 4.57 -5.16
N ASP A 22 -5.11 5.85 -4.83
CA ASP A 22 -5.24 7.00 -5.74
C ASP A 22 -4.04 7.16 -6.70
N GLY A 23 -2.94 6.44 -6.45
CA GLY A 23 -1.70 6.55 -7.22
C GLY A 23 -0.95 7.88 -7.00
N ASN A 24 -1.22 8.57 -5.90
CA ASN A 24 -0.61 9.85 -5.59
C ASN A 24 0.78 9.66 -4.96
N LEU A 25 1.79 9.48 -5.82
CA LEU A 25 3.17 9.22 -5.42
C LEU A 25 3.75 10.34 -4.52
N GLU A 26 3.41 11.60 -4.80
CA GLU A 26 3.96 12.74 -4.07
C GLU A 26 3.47 12.75 -2.61
N GLN A 27 2.16 12.55 -2.40
CA GLN A 27 1.61 12.42 -1.05
C GLN A 27 2.12 11.17 -0.34
N LEU A 28 2.23 10.05 -1.06
CA LEU A 28 2.76 8.80 -0.52
C LEU A 28 4.19 8.98 0.00
N GLN A 29 5.08 9.58 -0.79
CA GLN A 29 6.45 9.91 -0.38
C GLN A 29 6.48 10.86 0.82
N GLU A 30 5.61 11.87 0.86
CA GLU A 30 5.52 12.78 1.99
C GLU A 30 5.11 12.05 3.28
N PHE A 31 4.10 11.18 3.24
CA PHE A 31 3.66 10.41 4.39
C PHE A 31 4.73 9.43 4.89
N LEU A 32 5.41 8.74 3.98
CA LEU A 32 6.54 7.85 4.31
C LEU A 32 7.68 8.62 4.99
N LYS A 33 8.03 9.80 4.47
CA LYS A 33 9.04 10.68 5.07
C LYS A 33 8.67 11.12 6.50
N TYR A 34 7.39 11.28 6.79
CA TYR A 34 6.92 11.60 8.15
C TYR A 34 6.78 10.38 9.06
N GLY A 35 7.17 9.19 8.61
CA GLY A 35 7.18 7.97 9.42
C GLY A 35 5.84 7.25 9.45
N ALA A 36 5.00 7.40 8.43
CA ALA A 36 3.79 6.59 8.30
C ALA A 36 4.17 5.09 8.23
N ASN A 37 3.38 4.24 8.89
CA ASN A 37 3.61 2.80 8.89
C ASN A 37 3.32 2.22 7.49
N VAL A 38 4.39 1.89 6.76
CA VAL A 38 4.34 1.31 5.41
C VAL A 38 3.58 -0.03 5.35
N ASN A 39 3.58 -0.78 6.45
CA ASN A 39 2.94 -2.08 6.60
C ASN A 39 1.66 -2.02 7.44
N ALA A 40 1.02 -0.85 7.52
CA ALA A 40 -0.29 -0.73 8.17
C ALA A 40 -1.29 -1.67 7.48
N THR A 41 -2.12 -2.35 8.27
CA THR A 41 -3.22 -3.16 7.76
C THR A 41 -4.54 -2.51 8.09
N ASP A 42 -5.46 -2.46 7.13
CA ASP A 42 -6.85 -2.11 7.40
C ASP A 42 -7.60 -3.24 8.14
N TYR A 43 -8.90 -3.07 8.40
CA TYR A 43 -9.68 -4.09 9.12
C TYR A 43 -9.91 -5.39 8.32
N ALA A 44 -9.72 -5.35 7.00
CA ALA A 44 -9.79 -6.53 6.14
C ALA A 44 -8.41 -7.20 5.95
N GLY A 45 -7.32 -6.57 6.41
CA GLY A 45 -5.97 -7.08 6.26
C GLY A 45 -5.25 -6.59 5.00
N TRP A 46 -5.83 -5.63 4.26
CA TRP A 46 -5.13 -5.00 3.15
C TRP A 46 -4.03 -4.08 3.66
N THR A 47 -2.95 -3.98 2.89
CA THR A 47 -1.86 -3.03 3.14
C THR A 47 -1.84 -1.96 2.05
N PRO A 48 -1.16 -0.81 2.25
CA PRO A 48 -0.97 0.16 1.16
C PRO A 48 -0.37 -0.46 -0.10
N LEU A 49 0.49 -1.48 0.06
CA LEU A 49 1.08 -2.17 -1.08
C LEU A 49 0.05 -2.97 -1.87
N HIS A 50 -0.89 -3.63 -1.21
CA HIS A 50 -2.00 -4.28 -1.89
C HIS A 50 -2.83 -3.27 -2.69
N GLU A 51 -3.20 -2.13 -2.10
CA GLU A 51 -3.96 -1.07 -2.78
C GLU A 51 -3.25 -0.56 -4.04
N ALA A 52 -1.93 -0.29 -3.94
CA ALA A 52 -1.14 0.12 -5.10
C ALA A 52 -1.10 -0.96 -6.20
N CYS A 53 -0.97 -2.24 -5.81
CA CYS A 53 -0.93 -3.35 -6.75
C CYS A 53 -2.29 -3.60 -7.42
N LEU A 54 -3.38 -3.58 -6.64
CA LEU A 54 -4.76 -3.72 -7.11
C LEU A 54 -5.13 -2.59 -8.08
N SER A 55 -4.80 -1.34 -7.74
CA SER A 55 -5.07 -0.18 -8.61
C SER A 55 -4.09 -0.02 -9.78
N GLY A 56 -3.07 -0.89 -9.90
CA GLY A 56 -2.07 -0.83 -10.97
C GLY A 56 -1.11 0.36 -10.87
N HIS A 57 -0.94 0.93 -9.69
CA HIS A 57 -0.10 2.10 -9.43
C HIS A 57 1.35 1.70 -9.08
N TYR A 58 2.05 1.13 -10.07
CA TYR A 58 3.39 0.53 -9.89
C TYR A 58 4.42 1.49 -9.28
N LYS A 59 4.38 2.78 -9.60
CA LYS A 59 5.29 3.76 -8.99
C LYS A 59 5.09 3.87 -7.47
N CYS A 60 3.84 3.81 -7.00
CA CYS A 60 3.56 3.80 -5.56
C CYS A 60 4.00 2.47 -4.95
N ALA A 61 3.77 1.34 -5.63
CA ALA A 61 4.24 0.04 -5.16
C ALA A 61 5.78 -0.02 -5.03
N GLU A 62 6.52 0.49 -6.03
CA GLU A 62 7.98 0.59 -5.99
C GLU A 62 8.46 1.46 -4.82
N GLU A 63 7.80 2.61 -4.58
CA GLU A 63 8.15 3.51 -3.49
C GLU A 63 7.88 2.90 -2.11
N LEU A 64 6.76 2.19 -1.95
CA LEU A 64 6.43 1.44 -0.73
C LEU A 64 7.48 0.36 -0.47
N LEU A 65 7.90 -0.38 -1.50
CA LEU A 65 8.95 -1.39 -1.39
C LEU A 65 10.31 -0.80 -1.02
N LEU A 66 10.65 0.36 -1.58
CA LEU A 66 11.86 1.10 -1.23
C LEU A 66 11.88 1.48 0.26
N HIS A 67 10.69 1.74 0.83
CA HIS A 67 10.51 2.06 2.24
C HIS A 67 10.25 0.84 3.14
N GLY A 68 10.45 -0.39 2.63
CA GLY A 68 10.40 -1.61 3.44
C GLY A 68 9.01 -2.21 3.58
N ALA A 69 8.11 -1.99 2.61
CA ALA A 69 6.86 -2.74 2.54
C ALA A 69 7.13 -4.25 2.45
N ASP A 70 6.42 -5.04 3.25
CA ASP A 70 6.55 -6.49 3.27
C ASP A 70 5.60 -7.14 2.26
N LEU A 71 6.18 -7.87 1.32
CA LEU A 71 5.46 -8.62 0.28
C LEU A 71 4.81 -9.91 0.81
N ASN A 72 5.13 -10.31 2.04
CA ASN A 72 4.67 -11.56 2.65
C ASN A 72 3.49 -11.36 3.61
N ILE A 73 2.93 -10.14 3.69
CA ILE A 73 1.68 -9.91 4.42
C ILE A 73 0.54 -10.38 3.52
N PRO A 74 -0.23 -11.42 3.91
CA PRO A 74 -1.37 -11.86 3.15
C PRO A 74 -2.53 -10.87 3.28
N GLY A 75 -3.20 -10.60 2.16
CA GLY A 75 -4.49 -9.92 2.12
C GLY A 75 -5.63 -10.84 2.62
N PRO A 76 -6.89 -10.34 2.60
CA PRO A 76 -8.04 -11.01 3.19
C PRO A 76 -8.29 -12.43 2.67
N ASP A 77 -8.03 -12.67 1.39
CA ASP A 77 -8.26 -13.98 0.74
C ASP A 77 -7.01 -14.89 0.76
N GLY A 78 -5.95 -14.49 1.47
CA GLY A 78 -4.66 -15.18 1.48
C GLY A 78 -3.79 -14.89 0.26
N ASP A 79 -4.26 -14.01 -0.62
CA ASP A 79 -3.48 -13.47 -1.73
C ASP A 79 -2.39 -12.52 -1.22
N TYR A 80 -1.31 -12.40 -1.98
CA TYR A 80 -0.17 -11.56 -1.63
C TYR A 80 -0.13 -10.39 -2.62
N PRO A 81 0.48 -9.24 -2.28
CA PRO A 81 0.49 -8.08 -3.18
C PRO A 81 1.04 -8.38 -4.58
N ILE A 82 1.99 -9.33 -4.68
CA ILE A 82 2.55 -9.81 -5.96
C ILE A 82 1.54 -10.55 -6.85
N HIS A 83 0.56 -11.21 -6.24
CA HIS A 83 -0.52 -11.89 -6.96
C HIS A 83 -1.51 -10.86 -7.52
N GLU A 84 -1.81 -9.81 -6.75
CA GLU A 84 -2.74 -8.74 -7.13
C GLU A 84 -2.24 -7.91 -8.32
N ALA A 85 -0.94 -7.59 -8.35
CA ALA A 85 -0.31 -6.88 -9.47
C ALA A 85 -0.40 -7.65 -10.80
N SER A 86 -0.55 -8.98 -10.73
CA SER A 86 -0.66 -9.86 -11.89
C SER A 86 -2.11 -10.00 -12.38
N TYR A 87 -3.10 -9.85 -11.50
CA TYR A 87 -4.52 -10.05 -11.82
C TYR A 87 -5.09 -8.87 -12.65
N ASN A 88 -4.60 -7.65 -12.43
CA ASN A 88 -5.08 -6.44 -13.13
C ASN A 88 -4.32 -6.08 -14.43
N GLY A 89 -3.60 -7.04 -15.03
CA GLY A 89 -3.30 -7.00 -16.47
C GLY A 89 -2.06 -6.25 -16.95
N HIS A 90 -1.15 -5.80 -16.06
CA HIS A 90 0.10 -5.16 -16.51
C HIS A 90 1.35 -5.77 -15.85
N ALA A 91 1.88 -6.77 -16.54
CA ALA A 91 3.08 -7.51 -16.17
C ALA A 91 4.29 -6.61 -15.82
N LYS A 92 4.72 -6.64 -14.55
CA LYS A 92 6.11 -6.87 -14.09
C LYS A 92 6.25 -6.48 -12.61
N VAL A 93 5.92 -7.39 -11.71
CA VAL A 93 6.71 -7.55 -10.49
C VAL A 93 7.04 -9.04 -10.47
N ARG A 94 8.20 -9.39 -11.03
CA ARG A 94 8.64 -10.78 -11.16
C ARG A 94 8.99 -11.28 -9.76
N SER A 95 8.39 -12.43 -9.40
CA SER A 95 8.81 -13.34 -8.33
C SER A 95 10.32 -13.55 -8.26
#